data_AF-A0A0B2UC50-F1
#
_entry.id   AF-A0A0B2UC50-F1
#
_cell.length_a   1.000
_cell.length_b   1.000
_cell.length_c   1.000
_cell.angle_alpha   90.00
_cell.angle_beta   90.00
_cell.angle_gamma   90.00
#
_symmetry.space_group_name_H-M   'P 1'
#
loop_
_entity.id
_entity.type
_entity.pdbx_description
1 polymer ?
#
loop_
_entity_poly.entity_id
_entity_poly.type
_entity_poly.pdbx_seq_one_letter_code
_entity_poly.pdbx_strand_id
1 'polypeptide(L)'
;MSATHQIKISRFSLVAKIMGISFLLFFAGAALFIFLNIPAILLQFEWGKFLVRLVRWGELHGGGEHYELMISVIYIVWGWFILKAANDPLKNYLFFEFTLFANIAHFGAMLVMGLVMTHESPHLIGDVLLGWIILLIYIYFWLPVRKIYKTDANLV
;
A
#
# COMPACT_ATOMS: atom_id res chain seq x y z
N MET A 1 -16.12 26.83 -5.66
CA MET A 1 -16.16 25.50 -5.03
C MET A 1 -16.78 25.60 -3.63
N SER A 2 -17.76 24.77 -3.28
CA SER A 2 -18.46 24.84 -1.98
C SER A 2 -17.53 24.49 -0.79
N ALA A 3 -17.79 25.06 0.39
CA ALA A 3 -17.09 24.71 1.63
C ALA A 3 -17.11 23.20 1.92
N THR A 4 -18.21 22.52 1.58
CA THR A 4 -18.33 21.06 1.70
C THR A 4 -17.37 20.30 0.76
N HIS A 5 -17.09 20.83 -0.44
CA HIS A 5 -16.11 20.25 -1.36
C HIS A 5 -14.68 20.41 -0.82
N GLN A 6 -14.36 21.60 -0.31
CA GLN A 6 -13.05 21.88 0.29
C GLN A 6 -12.74 20.94 1.47
N ILE A 7 -13.73 20.70 2.34
CA ILE A 7 -13.58 19.77 3.48
C ILE A 7 -13.30 18.33 3.00
N LYS A 8 -14.04 17.85 2.00
CA LYS A 8 -13.85 16.50 1.45
C LYS A 8 -12.46 16.32 0.86
N ILE A 9 -11.99 17.29 0.08
CA ILE A 9 -10.65 17.27 -0.53
C ILE A 9 -9.56 17.35 0.54
N SER A 10 -9.71 18.21 1.54
CA SER A 10 -8.75 18.33 2.64
C SER A 10 -8.64 17.03 3.46
N ARG A 11 -9.77 16.39 3.77
CA ARG A 11 -9.78 15.08 4.45
C ARG A 11 -9.09 13.99 3.62
N PHE A 12 -9.38 13.91 2.32
CA PHE A 12 -8.69 12.98 1.45
C PHE A 12 -7.20 13.27 1.34
N SER A 13 -6.81 14.54 1.20
CA SER A 13 -5.41 14.98 1.19
C SER A 13 -4.66 14.50 2.43
N LEU A 14 -5.27 14.66 3.63
CA LEU A 14 -4.71 14.17 4.87
C LEU A 14 -4.52 12.64 4.86
N VAL A 15 -5.55 11.90 4.46
CA VAL A 15 -5.50 10.43 4.38
C VAL A 15 -4.44 9.95 3.39
N ALA A 16 -4.36 10.58 2.22
CA ALA A 16 -3.33 10.29 1.22
C ALA A 16 -1.93 10.58 1.77
N LYS A 17 -1.74 11.68 2.51
CA LYS A 17 -0.45 11.97 3.17
C LYS A 17 -0.08 10.93 4.21
N ILE A 18 -1.03 10.53 5.06
CA ILE A 18 -0.81 9.48 6.04
C ILE A 18 -0.41 8.18 5.33
N MET A 19 -1.15 7.79 4.28
CA MET A 19 -0.82 6.61 3.48
C MET A 19 0.59 6.69 2.86
N GLY A 20 0.95 7.83 2.28
CA GLY A 20 2.29 8.04 1.70
C GLY A 20 3.40 7.95 2.74
N ILE A 21 3.21 8.54 3.93
CA ILE A 21 4.16 8.41 5.06
C ILE A 21 4.25 6.95 5.52
N SER A 22 3.12 6.27 5.68
CA SER A 22 3.08 4.86 6.07
C SER A 22 3.82 3.98 5.07
N PHE A 23 3.64 4.21 3.77
CA PHE A 23 4.39 3.49 2.73
C PHE A 23 5.90 3.73 2.85
N LEU A 24 6.32 4.99 3.00
CA LEU A 24 7.72 5.31 3.17
C LEU A 24 8.31 4.63 4.41
N LEU A 25 7.65 4.76 5.57
CA LEU A 25 8.15 4.19 6.82
C LEU A 25 8.22 2.66 6.79
N PHE A 26 7.16 2.02 6.31
CA PHE A 26 7.09 0.56 6.25
C PHE A 26 8.10 -0.01 5.26
N PHE A 27 8.09 0.45 4.01
CA PHE A 27 8.92 -0.14 2.96
C PHE A 27 10.39 0.31 3.02
N ALA A 28 10.69 1.54 3.46
CA ALA A 28 12.08 1.91 3.74
C ALA A 28 12.63 1.13 4.94
N GLY A 29 11.81 0.92 5.97
CA GLY A 29 12.14 0.06 7.10
C GLY A 29 12.42 -1.38 6.66
N ALA A 30 11.52 -1.97 5.87
CA ALA A 30 11.68 -3.32 5.31
C ALA A 30 12.96 -3.44 4.47
N ALA A 31 13.19 -2.52 3.54
CA ALA A 31 14.41 -2.50 2.73
C ALA A 31 15.67 -2.40 3.60
N LEU A 32 15.69 -1.52 4.61
CA LEU A 32 16.80 -1.36 5.53
C LEU A 32 17.03 -2.64 6.36
N PHE A 33 15.97 -3.29 6.83
CA PHE A 33 16.07 -4.55 7.56
C PHE A 33 16.71 -5.65 6.71
N ILE A 34 16.33 -5.74 5.43
CA ILE A 34 16.92 -6.70 4.49
C ILE A 34 18.41 -6.36 4.25
N PHE A 35 18.75 -5.10 4.00
CA PHE A 35 20.16 -4.69 3.80
C PHE A 35 21.05 -4.94 5.02
N LEU A 36 20.49 -4.80 6.23
CA LEU A 36 21.18 -5.08 7.49
C LEU A 36 21.17 -6.57 7.86
N ASN A 37 20.59 -7.43 7.02
CA ASN A 37 20.46 -8.86 7.26
C ASN A 37 19.74 -9.22 8.59
N ILE A 38 18.86 -8.33 9.06
CA ILE A 38 18.06 -8.53 10.28
C ILE A 38 17.12 -9.75 10.16
N PRO A 39 16.50 -10.05 8.99
CA PRO A 39 15.72 -11.26 8.83
C PRO A 39 16.51 -12.53 9.15
N ALA A 40 17.80 -12.63 8.81
CA ALA A 40 18.61 -13.80 9.14
C ALA A 40 18.77 -13.99 10.67
N ILE A 41 18.81 -12.90 11.43
CA ILE A 41 18.83 -12.94 12.90
C ILE A 41 17.46 -13.34 13.43
N LEU A 42 16.37 -12.76 12.91
CA LEU A 42 14.99 -13.06 13.33
C LEU A 42 14.63 -14.52 13.07
N LEU A 43 15.13 -15.11 11.98
CA LEU A 43 14.91 -16.52 11.64
C LEU A 43 15.51 -17.50 12.65
N GLN A 44 16.38 -17.05 13.56
CA GLN A 44 16.88 -17.86 14.68
C GLN A 44 15.83 -18.07 15.78
N PHE A 45 14.78 -17.24 15.82
CA PHE A 45 13.73 -17.30 16.82
C PHE A 45 12.40 -17.72 16.20
N GLU A 46 11.64 -18.60 16.86
CA GLU A 46 10.35 -19.08 16.35
C GLU A 46 9.33 -17.95 16.14
N TRP A 47 9.31 -16.96 17.04
CA TRP A 47 8.47 -15.77 16.88
C TRP A 47 8.94 -14.87 15.73
N GLY A 48 10.24 -14.82 15.46
CA GLY A 48 10.81 -14.06 14.34
C GLY A 48 10.47 -14.71 13.00
N LYS A 49 10.53 -16.05 12.91
CA LYS A 49 10.06 -16.80 11.73
C LYS A 49 8.60 -16.51 11.41
N PHE A 50 7.74 -16.48 12.42
CA PHE A 50 6.33 -16.12 12.26
C PHE A 50 6.17 -14.71 11.68
N LEU A 51 6.86 -13.71 12.24
CA LEU A 51 6.79 -12.31 11.75
C LEU A 51 7.30 -12.16 10.31
N VAL A 52 8.43 -12.78 9.98
CA VAL A 52 8.97 -12.75 8.61
C VAL A 52 7.97 -13.38 7.65
N ARG A 53 7.34 -14.49 8.02
CA ARG A 53 6.36 -15.20 7.19
C ARG A 53 5.02 -14.46 7.01
N LEU A 54 4.74 -13.41 7.76
CA LEU A 54 3.55 -12.57 7.52
C LEU A 54 3.73 -11.62 6.33
N VAL A 55 4.98 -11.35 5.93
CA VAL A 55 5.32 -10.30 4.95
C VAL A 55 6.17 -10.85 3.80
N ARG A 56 7.06 -11.82 4.06
CA ARG A 56 7.93 -12.41 3.05
C ARG A 56 7.23 -13.53 2.29
N TRP A 57 6.89 -13.23 1.04
CA TRP A 57 6.37 -14.20 0.08
C TRP A 57 7.48 -15.14 -0.42
N GLY A 58 7.17 -16.44 -0.52
CA GLY A 58 8.12 -17.47 -0.95
C GLY A 58 8.92 -18.09 0.20
N GLU A 59 10.05 -18.73 -0.14
CA GLU A 59 10.86 -19.44 0.86
C GLU A 59 11.46 -18.47 1.90
N LEU A 60 11.42 -18.85 3.19
CA LEU A 60 12.06 -18.09 4.27
C LEU A 60 13.58 -17.99 4.09
N HIS A 61 14.16 -18.97 3.37
CA HIS A 61 15.57 -19.03 3.04
C HIS A 61 15.72 -19.14 1.52
N GLY A 62 16.18 -18.08 0.86
CA GLY A 62 16.59 -18.12 -0.55
C GLY A 62 15.58 -17.52 -1.53
N GLY A 63 15.65 -16.20 -1.70
CA GLY A 63 15.09 -15.50 -2.85
C GLY A 63 13.84 -14.65 -2.57
N GLY A 64 13.07 -14.95 -1.51
CA GLY A 64 11.90 -14.15 -1.11
C GLY A 64 12.27 -12.69 -0.79
N GLU A 65 13.44 -12.48 -0.22
CA GLU A 65 14.01 -11.16 0.08
C GLU A 65 14.26 -10.29 -1.16
N HIS A 66 14.48 -10.90 -2.34
CA HIS A 66 14.68 -10.13 -3.58
C HIS A 66 13.37 -9.50 -4.05
N TYR A 67 12.27 -10.26 -4.00
CA TYR A 67 10.94 -9.73 -4.31
C TYR A 67 10.52 -8.67 -3.30
N GLU A 68 10.79 -8.91 -2.01
CA GLU A 68 10.55 -7.96 -0.92
C GLU A 68 11.31 -6.63 -1.15
N LEU A 69 12.57 -6.68 -1.58
CA LEU A 69 13.34 -5.48 -1.94
C LEU A 69 12.78 -4.78 -3.17
N MET A 70 12.47 -5.51 -4.23
CA MET A 70 11.92 -4.94 -5.48
C MET A 70 10.60 -4.21 -5.20
N ILE A 71 9.69 -4.84 -4.47
CA ILE A 71 8.39 -4.24 -4.13
C ILE A 71 8.58 -3.05 -3.18
N SER A 72 9.51 -3.14 -2.22
CA SER A 72 9.81 -2.05 -1.30
C SER A 72 10.25 -0.78 -2.04
N VAL A 73 11.16 -0.89 -3.01
CA VAL A 73 11.62 0.27 -3.78
C VAL A 73 10.47 0.91 -4.56
N ILE A 74 9.59 0.10 -5.18
CA ILE A 74 8.40 0.59 -5.89
C ILE A 74 7.51 1.39 -4.93
N TYR A 75 7.19 0.83 -3.76
CA TYR A 75 6.31 1.49 -2.79
C TYR A 75 6.94 2.70 -2.09
N ILE A 76 8.27 2.75 -1.94
CA ILE A 76 8.97 3.95 -1.46
C ILE A 76 8.75 5.10 -2.44
N VAL A 77 9.04 4.86 -3.73
CA VAL A 77 8.83 5.86 -4.77
C VAL A 77 7.35 6.24 -4.84
N TRP A 78 6.45 5.26 -4.80
CA TRP A 78 5.01 5.49 -4.82
C TRP A 78 4.55 6.35 -3.65
N GLY A 79 4.99 6.03 -2.42
CA GLY A 79 4.68 6.79 -1.20
C GLY A 79 5.13 8.25 -1.31
N TRP A 80 6.33 8.49 -1.84
CA TRP A 80 6.82 9.84 -2.12
C TRP A 80 5.94 10.62 -3.11
N PHE A 81 5.53 9.98 -4.22
CA PHE A 81 4.63 10.61 -5.19
C PHE A 81 3.23 10.83 -4.62
N ILE A 82 2.72 9.94 -3.76
CA ILE A 82 1.47 10.15 -3.02
C ILE A 82 1.55 11.40 -2.16
N LEU A 83 2.66 11.62 -1.43
CA LEU A 83 2.82 12.83 -0.62
C LEU A 83 2.79 14.11 -1.44
N LYS A 84 3.45 14.11 -2.60
CA LYS A 84 3.45 15.26 -3.51
C LYS A 84 2.06 15.50 -4.10
N ALA A 85 1.44 14.44 -4.62
CA ALA A 85 0.12 14.50 -5.26
C ALA A 85 -0.99 14.90 -4.28
N ALA A 86 -0.86 14.54 -3.00
CA ALA A 86 -1.87 14.82 -1.98
C ALA A 86 -2.07 16.31 -1.73
N ASN A 87 -1.11 17.17 -2.07
CA ASN A 87 -1.29 18.62 -1.93
C ASN A 87 -2.33 19.20 -2.91
N ASP A 88 -2.53 18.55 -4.06
CA ASP A 88 -3.59 18.92 -5.01
C ASP A 88 -4.23 17.66 -5.62
N PRO A 89 -5.19 17.04 -4.91
CA PRO A 89 -5.77 15.78 -5.33
C PRO A 89 -6.52 15.82 -6.66
N LEU A 90 -7.16 16.96 -6.98
CA LEU A 90 -7.94 17.11 -8.19
C LEU A 90 -7.02 17.24 -9.42
N LYS A 91 -5.92 17.99 -9.32
CA LYS A 91 -4.93 18.04 -10.43
C LYS A 91 -4.24 16.71 -10.66
N ASN A 92 -4.07 15.91 -9.62
CA ASN A 92 -3.42 14.60 -9.68
C ASN A 92 -4.43 13.43 -9.72
N TYR A 93 -5.64 13.67 -10.24
CA TYR A 93 -6.72 12.68 -10.25
C TYR A 93 -6.31 11.33 -10.84
N LEU A 94 -5.65 11.33 -12.00
CA LEU A 94 -5.23 10.10 -12.68
C LEU A 94 -4.27 9.26 -11.82
N PHE A 95 -3.39 9.91 -11.06
CA PHE A 95 -2.47 9.22 -10.16
C PHE A 95 -3.21 8.55 -9.00
N PHE A 96 -4.26 9.18 -8.47
CA PHE A 96 -5.09 8.60 -7.41
C PHE A 96 -6.03 7.49 -7.92
N GLU A 97 -6.53 7.57 -9.16
CA GLU A 97 -7.20 6.44 -9.81
C GLU A 97 -6.22 5.29 -10.08
N PHE A 98 -5.02 5.58 -10.59
CA PHE A 98 -3.97 4.57 -10.75
C PHE A 98 -3.66 3.90 -9.41
N THR A 99 -3.49 4.69 -8.35
CA THR A 99 -3.27 4.18 -6.99
C THR A 99 -4.39 3.28 -6.53
N LEU A 100 -5.65 3.64 -6.78
CA LEU A 100 -6.80 2.80 -6.49
C LEU A 100 -6.71 1.45 -7.23
N PHE A 101 -6.64 1.49 -8.56
CA PHE A 101 -6.76 0.27 -9.37
C PHE A 101 -5.55 -0.64 -9.26
N ALA A 102 -4.34 -0.07 -9.17
CA ALA A 102 -3.13 -0.85 -9.01
C ALA A 102 -3.08 -1.56 -7.65
N ASN A 103 -3.54 -0.94 -6.56
CA ASN A 103 -3.66 -1.63 -5.27
C ASN A 103 -4.80 -2.67 -5.25
N ILE A 104 -5.94 -2.41 -5.93
CA ILE A 104 -6.98 -3.44 -6.11
C ILE A 104 -6.41 -4.65 -6.85
N ALA A 105 -5.72 -4.43 -7.97
CA ALA A 105 -5.13 -5.52 -8.75
C ALA A 105 -4.06 -6.28 -7.97
N HIS A 106 -3.19 -5.54 -7.26
CA HIS A 106 -2.12 -6.13 -6.47
C HIS A 106 -2.65 -6.97 -5.29
N PHE A 107 -3.47 -6.39 -4.41
CA PHE A 107 -4.03 -7.12 -3.27
C PHE A 107 -5.06 -8.18 -3.69
N GLY A 108 -5.73 -7.99 -4.82
CA GLY A 108 -6.57 -9.02 -5.45
C GLY A 108 -5.76 -10.22 -5.91
N ALA A 109 -4.63 -9.99 -6.57
CA ALA A 109 -3.73 -11.06 -6.96
C ALA A 109 -3.16 -11.78 -5.73
N MET A 110 -2.71 -11.04 -4.71
CA MET A 110 -2.20 -11.62 -3.46
C MET A 110 -3.26 -12.43 -2.73
N LEU A 111 -4.51 -11.97 -2.69
CA LEU A 111 -5.63 -12.72 -2.12
C LEU A 111 -5.84 -14.06 -2.85
N VAL A 112 -5.88 -14.04 -4.18
CA VAL A 112 -6.03 -15.28 -4.98
C VAL A 112 -4.84 -16.21 -4.77
N MET A 113 -3.61 -15.69 -4.78
CA MET A 113 -2.42 -16.49 -4.52
C MET A 113 -2.45 -17.11 -3.13
N GLY A 114 -2.76 -16.37 -2.07
CA GLY A 114 -2.83 -16.91 -0.70
C GLY A 114 -3.92 -17.96 -0.49
N LEU A 115 -5.01 -17.91 -1.28
CA LEU A 115 -6.09 -18.91 -1.27
C LEU A 115 -5.74 -20.18 -2.06
N VAL A 116 -5.04 -20.04 -3.19
CA VAL A 116 -4.70 -21.15 -4.09
C VAL A 116 -3.39 -21.84 -3.66
N MET A 117 -2.43 -21.09 -3.13
CA MET A 117 -1.11 -21.54 -2.72
C MET A 117 -1.10 -21.75 -1.20
N THR A 118 -1.42 -22.97 -0.75
CA THR A 118 -1.60 -23.32 0.67
C THR A 118 -0.37 -23.08 1.56
N HIS A 119 0.83 -22.98 0.99
CA HIS A 119 2.06 -22.63 1.70
C HIS A 119 2.18 -21.13 2.01
N GLU A 120 1.44 -20.29 1.29
CA GLU A 120 1.40 -18.81 1.37
C GLU A 120 0.17 -18.31 2.17
N SER A 121 -0.70 -19.20 2.65
CA SER A 121 -1.89 -18.81 3.41
C SER A 121 -1.64 -17.93 4.66
N PRO A 122 -0.48 -17.99 5.36
CA PRO A 122 -0.17 -17.03 6.43
C PRO A 122 -0.18 -15.55 5.99
N HIS A 123 0.12 -15.24 4.73
CA HIS A 123 0.05 -13.88 4.17
C HIS A 123 -1.36 -13.31 4.16
N LEU A 124 -2.38 -14.18 4.04
CA LEU A 124 -3.78 -13.77 4.06
C LEU A 124 -4.14 -12.98 5.33
N ILE A 125 -3.54 -13.34 6.47
CA ILE A 125 -3.79 -12.71 7.77
C ILE A 125 -2.82 -11.53 8.00
N GLY A 126 -1.65 -11.57 7.39
CA GLY A 126 -0.61 -10.55 7.51
C GLY A 126 -0.81 -9.38 6.56
N ASP A 127 0.07 -9.30 5.57
CA ASP A 127 0.16 -8.17 4.63
C ASP A 127 -1.05 -8.03 3.70
N VAL A 128 -1.71 -9.13 3.32
CA VAL A 128 -2.92 -9.09 2.47
C VAL A 128 -4.08 -8.41 3.20
N LEU A 129 -4.39 -8.85 4.42
CA LEU A 129 -5.48 -8.27 5.21
C LEU A 129 -5.21 -6.80 5.52
N LEU A 130 -3.97 -6.48 5.91
CA LEU A 130 -3.54 -5.11 6.17
C LEU A 130 -3.70 -4.23 4.91
N GLY A 131 -3.27 -4.73 3.74
CA GLY A 131 -3.41 -4.05 2.46
C GLY A 131 -4.87 -3.73 2.11
N TRP A 132 -5.76 -4.71 2.27
CA TRP A 132 -7.19 -4.51 2.04
C TRP A 132 -7.83 -3.49 2.98
N ILE A 133 -7.49 -3.51 4.28
CA ILE A 133 -8.01 -2.53 5.25
C ILE A 133 -7.59 -1.11 4.85
N ILE A 134 -6.31 -0.91 4.56
CA ILE A 134 -5.78 0.41 4.15
C ILE A 134 -6.45 0.87 2.84
N LEU A 135 -6.63 -0.03 1.88
CA LEU A 135 -7.29 0.26 0.60
C LEU A 135 -8.75 0.66 0.77
N LEU A 136 -9.50 -0.02 1.65
CA LEU A 136 -10.90 0.33 1.93
C LEU A 136 -11.03 1.71 2.59
N ILE A 137 -10.13 2.05 3.52
CA ILE A 137 -10.05 3.40 4.11
C ILE A 137 -9.77 4.42 2.99
N TYR A 138 -8.78 4.16 2.14
CA TYR A 138 -8.47 5.02 1.01
C TYR A 138 -9.68 5.23 0.08
N ILE A 139 -10.38 4.16 -0.30
CA ILE A 139 -11.58 4.20 -1.15
C ILE A 139 -12.66 5.09 -0.52
N TYR A 140 -12.94 4.89 0.77
CA TYR A 140 -13.97 5.63 1.48
C TYR A 140 -13.75 7.14 1.40
N PHE A 141 -12.50 7.61 1.55
CA PHE A 141 -12.18 9.04 1.43
C PHE A 141 -12.03 9.51 -0.02
N TRP A 142 -11.64 8.64 -0.95
CA TRP A 142 -11.46 8.99 -2.36
C TRP A 142 -12.78 9.17 -3.11
N LEU A 143 -13.78 8.30 -2.90
CA LEU A 143 -15.03 8.32 -3.66
C LEU A 143 -15.75 9.69 -3.68
N PRO A 144 -15.84 10.44 -2.56
CA PRO A 144 -16.43 11.78 -2.57
C PRO A 144 -15.64 12.78 -3.41
N VAL A 145 -14.31 12.73 -3.38
CA VAL A 145 -13.43 13.62 -4.15
C VAL A 145 -13.46 13.27 -5.64
N ARG A 146 -13.48 11.97 -5.94
CA ARG A 146 -13.68 11.45 -7.30
C ARG A 146 -14.97 11.98 -7.93
N LYS A 147 -16.06 12.03 -7.17
CA LYS A 147 -17.34 12.59 -7.65
C LYS A 147 -17.23 14.08 -7.95
N ILE A 148 -16.57 14.85 -7.07
CA ILE A 148 -16.34 16.29 -7.28
C ILE A 148 -15.57 16.53 -8.58
N TYR A 149 -14.47 15.80 -8.80
CA TYR A 149 -13.68 15.90 -10.04
C TYR A 149 -14.55 15.67 -11.28
N LYS A 150 -15.35 14.60 -11.31
CA LYS A 150 -16.19 14.28 -12.47
C LYS A 150 -17.28 15.32 -12.73
N THR A 151 -17.87 15.87 -11.67
CA THR A 151 -18.84 16.98 -11.79
C THR A 151 -18.20 18.24 -12.33
N ASP A 152 -17.02 18.63 -11.83
CA ASP A 152 -16.35 19.87 -12.23
C ASP A 152 -15.68 19.76 -13.63
N ALA A 153 -15.30 18.56 -14.05
CA ALA A 153 -14.67 18.30 -15.35
C ALA A 153 -15.66 18.20 -16.54
N ASN A 154 -16.96 18.43 -16.33
CA ASN A 154 -18.02 18.20 -17.34
C ASN A 154 -17.98 16.76 -17.95
N LEU A 155 -17.69 15.75 -17.13
CA LEU A 155 -17.68 14.34 -17.53
C LEU A 155 -18.94 13.59 -17.07
N VAL A 156 -20.08 14.28 -17.03
CA VAL A 156 -21.42 13.71 -16.83
C VAL A 156 -22.28 14.04 -18.05
#